data_AF-A0A3S8X717-F1
#
_entry.id   AF-A0A3S8X717-F1
#
_cell.length_a   1.000
_cell.length_b   1.000
_cell.length_c   1.000
_cell.angle_alpha   90.00
_cell.angle_beta   90.00
_cell.angle_gamma   90.00
#
_symmetry.space_group_name_H-M   'P 1'
#
loop_
_entity.id
_entity.type
_entity.pdbx_description
1 polymer ?
#
loop_
_entity_poly.entity_id
_entity_poly.type
_entity_poly.pdbx_seq_one_letter_code
_entity_poly.pdbx_strand_id
1 'polypeptide(L)'
;MLGAFRPELRAAMRETAHTDAPKTLVTAVTKALKGRTAEQLVDRVLRRWTTHGYEAKFEAGQLERPVGAAVAMLRHGECPDAGCEDGTVLESGEACVLCIERGKNYKADHAAARKSAKEAAAADARRAARAMVCPSCEQDRGTDGTVCPECVTGMERDVAEAAEKAARDIARMATVPEEWSDARARVLAEAAAAREDARQAGADQLGELLAAQLAARAAAREAHRVRLAALGGDEEVPPPARIRSRSRLRPRPPGRSR
;
A
#
# COMPACT_ATOMS: atom_id res chain seq x y z
N MET A 1 3.96 21.68 -49.96
CA MET A 1 4.10 20.96 -48.68
C MET A 1 5.34 21.35 -47.88
N LEU A 2 6.58 21.19 -48.37
CA LEU A 2 7.77 21.52 -47.54
C LEU A 2 7.88 23.03 -47.17
N GLY A 3 7.27 23.91 -47.96
CA GLY A 3 7.12 25.34 -47.62
C GLY A 3 6.13 25.64 -46.49
N ALA A 4 5.36 24.66 -46.00
CA ALA A 4 4.45 24.81 -44.87
C ALA A 4 5.17 24.87 -43.53
N PHE A 5 6.39 24.32 -43.47
CA PHE A 5 7.24 24.44 -42.29
C PHE A 5 7.81 25.85 -42.20
N ARG A 6 7.82 26.40 -40.99
CA ARG A 6 8.49 27.65 -40.63
C ARG A 6 9.90 27.72 -41.26
N PRO A 7 10.32 28.86 -41.86
CA PRO A 7 11.62 29.01 -42.48
C PRO A 7 12.80 28.55 -41.61
N GLU A 8 12.68 28.79 -40.31
CA GLU A 8 13.67 28.48 -39.28
C GLU A 8 13.80 26.96 -39.06
N LEU A 9 12.67 26.25 -38.97
CA LEU A 9 12.67 24.80 -38.90
C LEU A 9 13.27 24.18 -40.18
N ARG A 10 12.99 24.75 -41.36
CA ARG A 10 13.58 24.27 -42.62
C ARG A 10 15.09 24.49 -42.66
N ALA A 11 15.58 25.62 -42.15
CA ALA A 11 17.01 25.87 -42.03
C ALA A 11 17.68 24.83 -41.11
N ALA A 12 17.10 24.56 -39.94
CA ALA A 12 17.59 23.55 -39.02
C ALA A 12 17.55 22.12 -39.59
N MET A 13 16.53 21.79 -40.40
CA MET A 13 16.50 20.51 -41.13
C MET A 13 17.59 20.42 -42.19
N ARG A 14 17.86 21.49 -42.94
CA ARG A 14 18.97 21.52 -43.92
C ARG A 14 20.32 21.37 -43.24
N GLU A 15 20.51 21.98 -42.09
CA GLU A 15 21.74 21.87 -41.31
C GLU A 15 21.97 20.45 -40.80
N THR A 16 20.92 19.79 -40.28
CA THR A 16 21.03 18.46 -39.68
C THR A 16 20.96 17.30 -40.67
N ALA A 17 20.20 17.44 -41.75
CA ALA A 17 19.98 16.37 -42.74
C ALA A 17 20.68 16.62 -44.08
N HIS A 18 21.30 17.79 -44.26
CA HIS A 18 21.96 18.21 -45.51
C HIS A 18 21.04 18.15 -46.75
N THR A 19 19.72 18.19 -46.53
CA THR A 19 18.71 18.16 -47.58
C THR A 19 17.41 18.83 -47.13
N ASP A 20 16.68 19.41 -48.08
CA ASP A 20 15.35 19.98 -47.86
C ASP A 20 14.25 18.92 -47.76
N ALA A 21 14.51 17.71 -48.28
CA ALA A 21 13.51 16.65 -48.38
C ALA A 21 14.04 15.32 -47.81
N PRO A 22 14.24 15.22 -46.48
CA PRO A 22 14.62 13.96 -45.86
C PRO A 22 13.61 12.87 -46.22
N LYS A 23 14.08 11.69 -46.62
CA LYS A 23 13.22 10.57 -47.07
C LYS A 23 12.12 10.22 -46.08
N THR A 24 12.42 10.29 -44.78
CA THR A 24 11.48 10.06 -43.68
C THR A 24 10.34 11.09 -43.67
N LEU A 25 10.65 12.37 -43.90
CA LEU A 25 9.68 13.45 -43.99
C LEU A 25 8.81 13.31 -45.23
N VAL A 26 9.41 13.05 -46.39
CA VAL A 26 8.67 12.81 -47.64
C VAL A 26 7.69 11.64 -47.47
N THR A 27 8.15 10.54 -46.89
CA THR A 27 7.30 9.37 -46.60
C THR A 27 6.13 9.71 -45.67
N ALA A 28 6.39 10.50 -44.62
CA ALA A 28 5.34 10.95 -43.70
C ALA A 28 4.30 11.83 -44.39
N VAL A 29 4.73 12.77 -45.23
CA VAL A 29 3.85 13.63 -46.04
C VAL A 29 3.00 12.80 -47.00
N THR A 30 3.61 11.90 -47.78
CA THR A 30 2.89 11.03 -48.72
C THR A 30 1.87 10.16 -48.00
N LYS A 31 2.19 9.65 -46.81
CA LYS A 31 1.24 8.87 -46.00
C LYS A 31 0.08 9.74 -45.51
N ALA A 32 0.35 10.95 -45.04
CA ALA A 32 -0.66 11.84 -44.52
C ALA A 32 -1.65 12.32 -45.60
N LEU A 33 -1.15 12.57 -46.81
CA LEU A 33 -1.94 12.97 -47.99
C LEU A 33 -2.96 11.91 -48.46
N LYS A 34 -2.86 10.66 -48.00
CA LYS A 34 -3.86 9.62 -48.35
C LYS A 34 -5.24 9.86 -47.73
N GLY A 35 -5.35 10.70 -46.72
CA GLY A 35 -6.62 10.97 -46.04
C GLY A 35 -6.85 12.44 -45.70
N ARG A 36 -6.02 13.35 -46.24
CA ARG A 36 -6.08 14.80 -45.98
C ARG A 36 -5.60 15.56 -47.20
N THR A 37 -6.11 16.77 -47.39
CA THR A 37 -5.61 17.68 -48.43
C THR A 37 -4.27 18.30 -48.01
N ALA A 38 -3.56 18.91 -48.97
CA ALA A 38 -2.29 19.57 -48.68
C ALA A 38 -2.48 20.78 -47.73
N GLU A 39 -3.58 21.51 -47.90
CA GLU A 39 -3.96 22.67 -47.10
C GLU A 39 -4.23 22.26 -45.65
N GLN A 40 -4.99 21.18 -45.44
CA GLN A 40 -5.24 20.63 -44.09
C GLN A 40 -3.94 20.25 -43.36
N LEU A 41 -2.96 19.70 -44.10
CA LEU A 41 -1.66 19.35 -43.51
C LEU A 41 -0.81 20.58 -43.19
N VAL A 42 -0.91 21.65 -43.99
CA VAL A 42 -0.25 22.94 -43.70
C VAL A 42 -0.81 23.50 -42.40
N ASP A 43 -2.13 23.58 -42.28
CA ASP A 43 -2.81 24.11 -41.09
C ASP A 43 -2.48 23.29 -39.84
N ARG A 44 -2.43 21.96 -39.96
CA ARG A 44 -2.00 21.05 -38.89
C ARG A 44 -0.58 21.40 -38.42
N VAL A 45 0.37 21.51 -39.33
CA VAL A 45 1.78 21.77 -39.00
C VAL A 45 1.92 23.12 -38.30
N LEU A 46 1.28 24.18 -38.83
CA LEU A 46 1.34 25.52 -38.24
C LEU A 46 0.73 25.56 -36.84
N ARG A 47 -0.42 24.91 -36.64
CA ARG A 47 -1.09 24.83 -35.34
C ARG A 47 -0.29 24.04 -34.31
N ARG A 48 0.27 22.89 -34.71
CA ARG A 48 1.05 22.03 -33.79
C ARG A 48 2.40 22.62 -33.46
N TRP A 49 2.99 23.42 -34.34
CA TRP A 49 4.22 24.16 -34.05
C TRP A 49 4.09 24.98 -32.76
N THR A 50 2.98 25.70 -32.61
CA THR A 50 2.70 26.54 -31.44
C THR A 50 2.14 25.71 -30.28
N THR A 51 1.07 24.95 -30.51
CA THR A 51 0.33 24.26 -29.44
C THR A 51 1.09 23.11 -28.78
N HIS A 52 2.00 22.43 -29.51
CA HIS A 52 2.81 21.35 -28.93
C HIS A 52 4.16 21.87 -28.39
N GLY A 53 4.37 23.18 -28.37
CA GLY A 53 5.55 23.83 -27.81
C GLY A 53 6.84 23.64 -28.62
N TYR A 54 6.74 23.29 -29.91
CA TYR A 54 7.92 23.19 -30.77
C TYR A 54 8.56 24.56 -31.02
N GLU A 55 7.75 25.61 -31.12
CA GLU A 55 8.20 27.00 -31.19
C GLU A 55 9.10 27.37 -30.01
N ALA A 56 8.59 27.21 -28.79
CA ALA A 56 9.34 27.51 -27.57
C ALA A 56 10.62 26.67 -27.45
N LYS A 57 10.57 25.38 -27.80
CA LYS A 57 11.76 24.51 -27.81
C LYS A 57 12.79 24.96 -28.84
N PHE A 58 12.35 25.44 -30.00
CA PHE A 58 13.24 25.95 -31.03
C PHE A 58 13.91 27.25 -30.59
N GLU A 59 13.13 28.21 -30.07
CA GLU A 59 13.65 29.49 -29.57
C GLU A 59 14.62 29.31 -28.40
N ALA A 60 14.36 28.33 -27.52
CA ALA A 60 15.25 27.97 -26.43
C ALA A 60 16.49 27.17 -26.86
N GLY A 61 16.65 26.83 -28.15
CA GLY A 61 17.74 25.98 -28.64
C GLY A 61 17.67 24.51 -28.18
N GLN A 62 16.52 24.06 -27.70
CA GLN A 62 16.27 22.72 -27.16
C GLN A 62 15.67 21.75 -28.19
N LEU A 63 15.53 22.17 -29.45
CA LEU A 63 15.00 21.32 -30.52
C LEU A 63 16.10 20.44 -31.14
N GLU A 64 16.48 19.38 -30.42
CA GLU A 64 17.59 18.48 -30.81
C GLU A 64 17.36 17.72 -32.13
N ARG A 65 16.10 17.47 -32.50
CA ARG A 65 15.74 16.62 -33.66
C ARG A 65 14.73 17.30 -34.59
N PRO A 66 15.16 18.25 -35.43
CA PRO A 66 14.28 19.02 -36.32
C PRO A 66 13.43 18.14 -37.26
N VAL A 67 14.04 17.15 -37.91
CA VAL A 67 13.32 16.21 -38.80
C VAL A 67 12.32 15.35 -38.02
N GLY A 68 12.66 14.97 -36.79
CA GLY A 68 11.78 14.22 -35.91
C GLY A 68 10.55 15.04 -35.51
N ALA A 69 10.73 16.32 -35.19
CA ALA A 69 9.65 17.25 -34.89
C ALA A 69 8.72 17.45 -36.10
N ALA A 70 9.29 17.65 -37.30
CA ALA A 70 8.51 17.77 -38.53
C ALA A 70 7.65 16.52 -38.81
N VAL A 71 8.21 15.32 -38.63
CA VAL A 71 7.47 14.05 -38.76
C VAL A 71 6.41 13.91 -37.67
N ALA A 72 6.70 14.29 -36.43
CA ALA A 72 5.76 14.21 -35.31
C ALA A 72 4.52 15.09 -35.55
N MET A 73 4.70 16.31 -36.07
CA MET A 73 3.60 17.20 -36.41
C MET A 73 2.67 16.62 -37.49
N LEU A 74 3.19 15.78 -38.41
CA LEU A 74 2.39 15.15 -39.46
C LEU A 74 1.62 13.89 -39.01
N ARG A 75 2.00 13.28 -37.88
CA ARG A 75 1.36 12.04 -37.40
C ARG A 75 -0.09 12.28 -37.01
N HIS A 76 -0.93 11.25 -37.16
CA HIS A 76 -2.26 11.28 -36.55
C HIS A 76 -2.12 11.36 -35.03
N GLY A 77 -3.03 12.07 -34.38
CA GLY A 77 -3.07 12.14 -32.91
C GLY A 77 -3.48 10.79 -32.30
N GLU A 78 -3.61 10.77 -30.98
CA GLU A 78 -4.04 9.55 -30.25
C GLU A 78 -5.55 9.28 -30.36
N CYS A 79 -6.32 10.17 -31.00
CA CYS A 79 -7.75 9.97 -31.20
C CYS A 79 -7.98 8.81 -32.19
N PRO A 80 -8.84 7.83 -31.88
CA PRO A 80 -9.10 6.71 -32.79
C PRO A 80 -9.90 7.14 -34.04
N ASP A 81 -10.57 8.29 -34.01
CA ASP A 81 -11.27 8.84 -35.17
C ASP A 81 -10.30 9.43 -36.20
N ALA A 82 -10.32 8.90 -37.42
CA ALA A 82 -9.47 9.33 -38.52
C ALA A 82 -9.84 10.72 -39.06
N GLY A 83 -11.10 11.15 -38.89
CA GLY A 83 -11.60 12.48 -39.23
C GLY A 83 -11.32 13.52 -38.16
N CYS A 84 -10.78 13.13 -37.00
CA CYS A 84 -10.42 14.04 -35.92
C CYS A 84 -9.03 14.67 -36.15
N GLU A 85 -8.98 15.99 -35.99
CA GLU A 85 -7.79 16.81 -35.95
C GLU A 85 -7.71 17.52 -34.60
N ASP A 86 -6.83 17.05 -33.71
CA ASP A 86 -6.51 17.71 -32.43
C ASP A 86 -7.72 18.11 -31.57
N GLY A 87 -8.78 17.31 -31.60
CA GLY A 87 -10.01 17.57 -30.84
C GLY A 87 -11.13 18.23 -31.63
N THR A 88 -10.97 18.43 -32.94
CA THR A 88 -12.00 18.94 -33.86
C THR A 88 -12.28 17.91 -34.96
N VAL A 89 -13.53 17.76 -35.40
CA VAL A 89 -13.87 16.91 -36.56
C VAL A 89 -13.70 17.73 -37.84
N LEU A 90 -12.96 17.21 -38.82
CA LEU A 90 -12.59 17.97 -40.04
C LEU A 90 -13.79 18.33 -40.92
N GLU A 91 -14.82 17.48 -40.99
CA GLU A 91 -15.99 17.70 -41.85
C GLU A 91 -16.96 18.73 -41.28
N SER A 92 -17.22 18.69 -39.97
CA SER A 92 -18.19 19.57 -39.31
C SER A 92 -17.56 20.79 -38.63
N GLY A 93 -16.26 20.75 -38.34
CA GLY A 93 -15.59 21.76 -37.52
C GLY A 93 -15.98 21.71 -36.03
N GLU A 94 -16.76 20.72 -35.62
CA GLU A 94 -17.25 20.58 -34.24
C GLU A 94 -16.21 19.92 -33.33
N ALA A 95 -16.37 20.08 -32.02
CA ALA A 95 -15.53 19.41 -31.04
C ALA A 95 -15.71 17.88 -31.10
N CYS A 96 -14.61 17.14 -31.18
CA CYS A 96 -14.62 15.69 -31.23
C CYS A 96 -15.04 15.10 -29.88
N VAL A 97 -16.18 14.41 -29.86
CA VAL A 97 -16.75 13.77 -28.66
C VAL A 97 -15.76 12.78 -28.03
N LEU A 98 -15.05 12.00 -28.85
CA LEU A 98 -14.07 11.02 -28.36
C LEU A 98 -12.88 11.69 -27.65
N CYS A 99 -12.41 12.83 -28.15
CA CYS A 99 -11.38 13.61 -27.48
C CYS A 99 -11.88 14.18 -26.15
N ILE A 100 -13.14 14.63 -26.08
CA ILE A 100 -13.76 15.12 -24.85
C ILE A 100 -13.87 14.00 -23.81
N GLU A 101 -14.36 12.82 -24.20
CA GLU A 101 -14.50 11.66 -23.32
C GLU A 101 -13.15 11.18 -22.80
N ARG A 102 -12.14 11.08 -23.68
CA ARG A 102 -10.77 10.78 -23.27
C ARG A 102 -10.23 11.82 -22.30
N GLY A 103 -10.48 13.10 -22.54
CA GLY A 103 -10.10 14.19 -21.64
C GLY A 103 -10.76 14.07 -20.26
N LYS A 104 -12.02 13.64 -20.19
CA LYS A 104 -12.73 13.36 -18.93
C LYS A 104 -12.12 12.16 -18.20
N ASN A 105 -11.86 11.06 -18.91
CA ASN A 105 -11.25 9.86 -18.34
C ASN A 105 -9.85 10.16 -17.80
N TYR A 106 -9.01 10.83 -18.58
CA TYR A 106 -7.68 11.26 -18.13
C TYR A 106 -7.73 12.11 -16.85
N LYS A 107 -8.66 13.08 -16.78
CA LYS A 107 -8.84 13.90 -15.57
C LYS A 107 -9.32 13.06 -14.39
N ALA A 108 -10.23 12.10 -14.61
CA ALA A 108 -10.74 11.21 -13.57
C ALA A 108 -9.63 10.29 -13.03
N ASP A 109 -8.85 9.69 -13.91
CA ASP A 109 -7.72 8.81 -13.54
C ASP A 109 -6.67 9.57 -12.74
N HIS A 110 -6.29 10.78 -13.20
CA HIS A 110 -5.36 11.63 -12.45
C HIS A 110 -5.92 12.14 -11.13
N ALA A 111 -7.24 12.31 -11.00
CA ALA A 111 -7.86 12.67 -9.74
C ALA A 111 -7.86 11.49 -8.77
N ALA A 112 -8.17 10.28 -9.25
CA ALA A 112 -8.12 9.05 -8.48
C ALA A 112 -6.72 8.75 -7.95
N ALA A 113 -5.69 8.85 -8.80
CA ALA A 113 -4.29 8.65 -8.42
C ALA A 113 -3.81 9.67 -7.37
N ARG A 114 -4.24 10.95 -7.48
CA ARG A 114 -3.92 11.97 -6.47
C ARG A 114 -4.60 11.70 -5.15
N LYS A 115 -5.85 11.25 -5.18
CA LYS A 115 -6.59 10.88 -3.97
C LYS A 115 -5.93 9.71 -3.24
N SER A 116 -5.59 8.63 -3.96
CA SER A 116 -4.93 7.47 -3.36
C SER A 116 -3.56 7.83 -2.76
N ALA A 117 -2.77 8.66 -3.45
CA ALA A 117 -1.49 9.13 -2.92
C ALA A 117 -1.65 9.95 -1.62
N LYS A 118 -2.67 10.82 -1.58
CA LYS A 118 -2.99 11.61 -0.38
C LYS A 118 -3.45 10.73 0.79
N GLU A 119 -4.26 9.71 0.52
CA GLU A 119 -4.72 8.75 1.52
C GLU A 119 -3.56 7.91 2.08
N ALA A 120 -2.65 7.45 1.24
CA ALA A 120 -1.44 6.75 1.65
C ALA A 120 -0.56 7.63 2.56
N ALA A 121 -0.27 8.87 2.14
CA ALA A 121 0.50 9.82 2.94
C ALA A 121 -0.15 10.12 4.30
N ALA A 122 -1.49 10.24 4.34
CA ALA A 122 -2.21 10.44 5.60
C ALA A 122 -2.16 9.21 6.51
N ALA A 123 -2.20 8.00 5.96
CA ALA A 123 -2.05 6.76 6.72
C ALA A 123 -0.65 6.64 7.32
N ASP A 124 0.38 7.00 6.57
CA ASP A 124 1.76 6.96 7.05
C ASP A 124 2.03 8.02 8.11
N ALA A 125 1.49 9.23 7.95
CA ALA A 125 1.54 10.27 8.98
C ALA A 125 0.86 9.82 10.29
N ARG A 126 -0.29 9.13 10.21
CA ARG A 126 -0.96 8.55 11.38
C ARG A 126 -0.13 7.44 12.03
N ARG A 127 0.55 6.60 11.24
CA ARG A 127 1.47 5.57 11.73
C ARG A 127 2.65 6.19 12.46
N ALA A 128 3.28 7.21 11.88
CA ALA A 128 4.37 7.95 12.49
C ALA A 128 3.94 8.61 13.81
N ALA A 129 2.79 9.28 13.82
CA ALA A 129 2.24 9.88 15.04
C ALA A 129 1.98 8.85 16.15
N ARG A 130 1.47 7.67 15.81
CA ARG A 130 1.29 6.57 16.78
C ARG A 130 2.61 6.00 17.30
N ALA A 131 3.65 5.96 16.46
CA ALA A 131 4.98 5.52 16.89
C ALA A 131 5.62 6.49 17.90
N MET A 132 5.27 7.78 17.81
CA MET A 132 5.73 8.81 18.75
C MET A 132 5.01 8.78 20.10
N VAL A 133 3.91 8.03 20.26
CA VAL A 133 3.20 7.91 21.53
C VAL A 133 3.53 6.59 22.21
N CYS A 134 3.86 6.63 23.49
CA CYS A 134 4.13 5.44 24.28
C CYS A 134 2.85 4.61 24.55
N PRO A 135 2.79 3.30 24.22
CA PRO A 135 1.62 2.46 24.53
C PRO A 135 1.35 2.25 26.02
N SER A 136 2.33 2.52 26.89
CA SER A 136 2.22 2.25 28.33
C SER A 136 1.74 3.45 29.15
N CYS A 137 2.15 4.66 28.80
CA CYS A 137 1.83 5.89 29.55
C CYS A 137 1.20 6.98 28.68
N GLU A 138 0.97 6.70 27.39
CA GLU A 138 0.37 7.60 26.40
C GLU A 138 1.10 8.95 26.22
N GLN A 139 2.32 9.09 26.74
CA GLN A 139 3.13 10.29 26.56
C GLN A 139 3.90 10.28 25.25
N ASP A 140 4.17 11.49 24.74
CA ASP A 140 5.03 11.73 23.59
C ASP A 140 6.46 11.30 23.92
N ARG A 141 7.06 10.53 23.01
CA ARG A 141 8.43 10.02 23.10
C ARG A 141 9.48 11.03 22.63
N GLY A 142 9.02 12.18 22.14
CA GLY A 142 9.87 13.18 21.52
C GLY A 142 10.48 12.67 20.20
N THR A 143 11.30 13.51 19.58
CA THR A 143 11.96 13.23 18.30
C THR A 143 13.04 12.16 18.38
N ASP A 144 13.44 11.79 19.59
CA ASP A 144 14.67 11.06 19.86
C ASP A 144 14.41 9.55 20.02
N GLY A 145 13.14 9.13 19.96
CA GLY A 145 12.72 7.73 20.00
C GLY A 145 13.03 7.01 21.31
N THR A 146 13.47 7.73 22.35
CA THR A 146 13.96 7.15 23.59
C THR A 146 12.80 6.91 24.56
N VAL A 147 12.74 5.72 25.15
CA VAL A 147 11.72 5.35 26.14
C VAL A 147 12.06 6.01 27.48
N CYS A 148 11.08 6.64 28.15
CA CYS A 148 11.34 7.28 29.44
C CYS A 148 11.72 6.25 30.53
N PRO A 149 12.57 6.61 31.53
CA PRO A 149 13.03 5.67 32.56
C PRO A 149 11.93 4.97 33.35
N GLU A 150 10.81 5.65 33.59
CA GLU A 150 9.64 5.09 34.29
C GLU A 150 9.01 3.93 33.50
N CYS A 151 8.91 4.07 32.17
CA CYS A 151 8.38 3.03 31.29
C CYS A 151 9.33 1.82 31.21
N VAL A 152 10.65 2.07 31.11
CA VAL A 152 11.65 0.99 31.14
C VAL A 152 11.51 0.20 32.43
N THR A 153 11.51 0.91 33.57
CA THR A 153 11.37 0.29 34.90
C THR A 153 10.05 -0.46 35.05
N GLY A 154 8.95 0.08 34.53
CA GLY A 154 7.63 -0.56 34.56
C GLY A 154 7.61 -1.87 33.77
N MET A 155 8.16 -1.90 32.56
CA MET A 155 8.22 -3.10 31.74
C MET A 155 9.15 -4.17 32.33
N GLU A 156 10.30 -3.76 32.89
CA GLU A 156 11.22 -4.69 33.58
C GLU A 156 10.58 -5.28 34.84
N ARG A 157 9.82 -4.48 35.60
CA ARG A 157 9.04 -4.96 36.74
C ARG A 157 8.00 -5.99 36.31
N ASP A 158 7.27 -5.73 35.22
CA ASP A 158 6.27 -6.68 34.70
C ASP A 158 6.89 -8.03 34.30
N VAL A 159 8.09 -8.02 33.71
CA VAL A 159 8.83 -9.25 33.41
C VAL A 159 9.17 -10.00 34.69
N ALA A 160 9.69 -9.30 35.71
CA ALA A 160 10.00 -9.90 37.00
C ALA A 160 8.76 -10.46 37.70
N GLU A 161 7.64 -9.73 37.71
CA GLU A 161 6.37 -10.17 38.28
C GLU A 161 5.80 -11.40 37.57
N ALA A 162 5.92 -11.48 36.24
CA ALA A 162 5.53 -12.65 35.47
C ALA A 162 6.38 -13.88 35.84
N ALA A 163 7.70 -13.71 35.99
CA ALA A 163 8.59 -14.79 36.41
C ALA A 163 8.27 -15.29 37.83
N GLU A 164 8.03 -14.38 38.78
CA GLU A 164 7.61 -14.71 40.15
C GLU A 164 6.24 -15.39 40.17
N LYS A 165 5.30 -14.96 39.31
CA LYS A 165 4.00 -15.62 39.19
C LYS A 165 4.14 -17.05 38.68
N ALA A 166 4.96 -17.30 37.66
CA ALA A 166 5.21 -18.63 37.15
C ALA A 166 5.83 -19.55 38.22
N ALA A 167 6.84 -19.05 38.94
CA ALA A 167 7.46 -19.78 40.05
C ALA A 167 6.45 -20.16 41.13
N ARG A 168 5.57 -19.23 41.53
CA ARG A 168 4.50 -19.51 42.49
C ARG A 168 3.48 -20.52 41.99
N ASP A 169 3.13 -20.49 40.70
CA ASP A 169 2.19 -21.46 40.13
C ASP A 169 2.81 -22.87 40.11
N ILE A 170 4.05 -23.02 39.65
CA ILE A 170 4.72 -24.32 39.61
C ILE A 170 5.02 -24.86 41.01
N ALA A 171 5.40 -24.02 41.97
CA ALA A 171 5.65 -24.44 43.36
C ALA A 171 4.40 -25.01 44.08
N ARG A 172 3.19 -24.80 43.52
CA ARG A 172 1.94 -25.37 44.04
C ARG A 172 1.64 -26.77 43.49
N MET A 173 2.46 -27.28 42.57
CA MET A 173 2.26 -28.61 41.97
C MET A 173 2.88 -29.69 42.86
N ALA A 174 2.19 -30.83 42.99
CA ALA A 174 2.71 -32.00 43.72
C ALA A 174 3.85 -32.70 42.95
N THR A 175 3.79 -32.66 41.61
CA THR A 175 4.83 -33.18 40.72
C THR A 175 5.16 -32.10 39.70
N VAL A 176 6.40 -31.62 39.71
CA VAL A 176 6.86 -30.57 38.80
C VAL A 176 7.51 -31.22 37.57
N PRO A 177 7.08 -30.88 36.35
CA PRO A 177 7.78 -31.29 35.13
C PRO A 177 9.22 -30.78 35.12
N GLU A 178 10.16 -31.58 34.63
CA GLU A 178 11.60 -31.23 34.59
C GLU A 178 11.83 -29.89 33.87
N GLU A 179 11.11 -29.65 32.77
CA GLU A 179 11.17 -28.41 31.97
C GLU A 179 10.69 -27.13 32.71
N TRP A 180 10.06 -27.29 33.87
CA TRP A 180 9.58 -26.22 34.75
C TRP A 180 10.25 -26.25 36.13
N SER A 181 11.31 -27.05 36.31
CA SER A 181 12.03 -27.19 37.60
C SER A 181 12.55 -25.85 38.12
N ASP A 182 12.96 -24.96 37.20
CA ASP A 182 13.25 -23.55 37.48
C ASP A 182 12.38 -22.65 36.60
N ALA A 183 11.10 -22.57 36.96
CA ALA A 183 10.11 -21.76 36.27
C ALA A 183 10.49 -20.27 36.18
N ARG A 184 11.18 -19.74 37.20
CA ARG A 184 11.62 -18.34 37.20
C ARG A 184 12.70 -18.14 36.14
N ALA A 185 13.74 -18.97 36.14
CA ALA A 185 14.82 -18.87 35.15
C ALA A 185 14.29 -19.06 33.73
N ARG A 186 13.35 -19.99 33.52
CA ARG A 186 12.72 -20.21 32.22
C ARG A 186 12.04 -18.96 31.68
N VAL A 187 11.17 -18.32 32.47
CA VAL A 187 10.45 -17.10 32.03
C VAL A 187 11.44 -15.98 31.68
N LEU A 188 12.49 -15.80 32.49
CA LEU A 188 13.52 -14.79 32.23
C LEU A 188 14.32 -15.11 30.96
N ALA A 189 14.62 -16.38 30.69
CA ALA A 189 15.30 -16.80 29.48
C ALA A 189 14.44 -16.56 28.22
N GLU A 190 13.15 -16.89 28.25
CA GLU A 190 12.22 -16.61 27.14
C GLU A 190 12.08 -15.10 26.88
N ALA A 191 12.03 -14.28 27.93
CA ALA A 191 12.01 -12.82 27.81
C ALA A 191 13.30 -12.26 27.19
N ALA A 192 14.46 -12.79 27.60
CA ALA A 192 15.75 -12.38 27.06
C ALA A 192 15.92 -12.77 25.57
N ALA A 193 15.50 -13.98 25.20
CA ALA A 193 15.52 -14.44 23.81
C ALA A 193 14.64 -13.55 22.92
N ALA A 194 13.40 -13.27 23.34
CA ALA A 194 12.49 -12.40 22.59
C ALA A 194 13.04 -10.97 22.41
N ARG A 195 13.79 -10.47 23.39
CA ARG A 195 14.47 -9.17 23.29
C ARG A 195 15.56 -9.19 22.22
N GLU A 196 16.36 -10.24 22.19
CA GLU A 196 17.43 -10.42 21.20
C GLU A 196 16.86 -10.59 19.79
N ASP A 197 15.80 -11.39 19.62
CA ASP A 197 15.11 -11.56 18.33
C ASP A 197 14.57 -10.23 17.79
N ALA A 198 13.95 -9.41 18.67
CA ALA A 198 13.47 -8.09 18.32
C ALA A 198 14.62 -7.16 17.87
N ARG A 199 15.75 -7.19 18.60
CA ARG A 199 16.95 -6.43 18.23
C ARG A 199 17.50 -6.84 16.86
N GLN A 200 17.59 -8.13 16.59
CA GLN A 200 18.05 -8.66 15.30
C GLN A 200 17.11 -8.29 14.16
N ALA A 201 15.81 -8.13 14.44
CA ALA A 201 14.82 -7.62 13.49
C ALA A 201 14.87 -6.09 13.31
N GLY A 202 15.80 -5.39 13.97
CA GLY A 202 15.94 -3.94 13.89
C GLY A 202 14.88 -3.16 14.69
N ALA A 203 14.28 -3.78 15.71
CA ALA A 203 13.37 -3.09 16.61
C ALA A 203 14.10 -2.03 17.43
N ASP A 204 13.38 -0.95 17.76
CA ASP A 204 13.86 0.05 18.71
C ASP A 204 13.83 -0.47 20.15
N GLN A 205 14.34 0.33 21.10
CA GLN A 205 14.40 -0.03 22.51
C GLN A 205 13.01 -0.39 23.10
N LEU A 206 11.94 0.25 22.63
CA LEU A 206 10.60 -0.16 23.05
C LEU A 206 10.26 -1.54 22.50
N GLY A 207 10.45 -1.77 21.20
CA GLY A 207 10.13 -3.05 20.57
C GLY A 207 10.84 -4.21 21.26
N GLU A 208 12.10 -4.00 21.65
CA GLU A 208 12.86 -4.91 22.52
C GLU A 208 12.15 -5.17 23.87
N LEU A 209 11.78 -4.12 24.61
CA LEU A 209 11.14 -4.24 25.93
C LEU A 209 9.74 -4.87 25.86
N LEU A 210 8.97 -4.52 24.85
CA LEU A 210 7.63 -5.05 24.61
C LEU A 210 7.69 -6.53 24.24
N ALA A 211 8.63 -6.94 23.39
CA ALA A 211 8.86 -8.33 23.05
C ALA A 211 9.17 -9.16 24.31
N ALA A 212 10.08 -8.67 25.16
CA ALA A 212 10.41 -9.31 26.43
C ALA A 212 9.20 -9.43 27.38
N GLN A 213 8.42 -8.35 27.54
CA GLN A 213 7.22 -8.33 28.39
C GLN A 213 6.15 -9.32 27.90
N LEU A 214 5.90 -9.36 26.58
CA LEU A 214 4.91 -10.25 25.98
C LEU A 214 5.32 -11.73 26.11
N ALA A 215 6.59 -12.04 25.88
CA ALA A 215 7.15 -13.38 26.07
C ALA A 215 7.04 -13.83 27.53
N ALA A 216 7.44 -12.97 28.49
CA ALA A 216 7.34 -13.28 29.91
C ALA A 216 5.89 -13.59 30.34
N ARG A 217 4.92 -12.78 29.88
CA ARG A 217 3.49 -13.00 30.15
C ARG A 217 2.94 -14.25 29.45
N ALA A 218 3.48 -14.64 28.30
CA ALA A 218 3.10 -15.88 27.62
C ALA A 218 3.63 -17.10 28.40
N ALA A 219 4.89 -17.08 28.78
CA ALA A 219 5.54 -18.13 29.59
C ALA A 219 4.83 -18.32 30.95
N ALA A 220 4.48 -17.23 31.64
CA ALA A 220 3.73 -17.31 32.89
C ALA A 220 2.30 -17.88 32.72
N ARG A 221 1.65 -17.61 31.58
CA ARG A 221 0.37 -18.24 31.22
C ARG A 221 0.54 -19.73 30.95
N GLU A 222 1.67 -20.14 30.38
CA GLU A 222 1.99 -21.55 30.18
C GLU A 222 2.17 -22.29 31.50
N ALA A 223 2.99 -21.74 32.42
CA ALA A 223 3.15 -22.29 33.76
C ALA A 223 1.81 -22.50 34.46
N HIS A 224 0.90 -21.54 34.34
CA HIS A 224 -0.45 -21.64 34.87
C HIS A 224 -1.26 -22.78 34.23
N ARG A 225 -1.19 -22.94 32.91
CA ARG A 225 -1.85 -24.04 32.19
C ARG A 225 -1.31 -25.40 32.63
N VAL A 226 0.01 -25.54 32.77
CA VAL A 226 0.67 -26.75 33.25
C VAL A 226 0.19 -27.12 34.66
N ARG A 227 0.09 -26.14 35.57
CA ARG A 227 -0.48 -26.34 36.91
C ARG A 227 -1.92 -26.85 36.86
N LEU A 228 -2.76 -26.25 36.01
CA LEU A 228 -4.17 -26.67 35.87
C LEU A 228 -4.29 -28.09 35.31
N ALA A 229 -3.44 -28.46 34.35
CA ALA A 229 -3.43 -29.80 33.78
C ALA A 229 -3.07 -30.86 34.84
N ALA A 230 -2.09 -30.57 35.71
CA ALA A 230 -1.71 -31.47 36.81
C ALA A 230 -2.83 -31.66 37.85
N LEU A 231 -3.69 -30.65 38.05
CA LEU A 231 -4.85 -30.76 38.95
C LEU A 231 -6.02 -31.53 38.33
N GLY A 232 -6.15 -31.51 36.99
CA GLY A 232 -7.23 -32.21 36.26
C GLY A 232 -6.92 -33.66 35.91
N GLY A 233 -5.70 -34.14 36.20
CA GLY A 233 -5.26 -35.52 35.92
C GLY A 233 -5.70 -36.57 36.95
N ASP A 234 -6.25 -36.15 38.10
CA ASP A 234 -6.61 -37.04 39.22
C ASP A 234 -8.12 -37.34 39.35
N GLU A 235 -9.00 -36.81 38.49
CA GLU A 235 -10.42 -37.20 38.46
C GLU A 235 -10.65 -38.45 37.58
N GLU A 236 -10.40 -39.62 38.15
CA GLU A 236 -11.00 -40.88 37.70
C GLU A 236 -12.51 -40.78 37.93
N VAL A 237 -13.26 -40.35 36.90
CA VAL A 237 -14.72 -40.26 36.93
C VAL A 237 -15.31 -41.65 37.21
N PRO A 238 -15.98 -41.90 38.36
CA PRO A 238 -16.60 -43.20 38.60
C PRO A 238 -17.75 -43.41 37.61
N PRO A 239 -17.95 -44.65 37.10
CA PRO A 239 -18.94 -44.90 36.07
C PRO A 239 -20.35 -44.55 36.57
N PRO A 240 -21.21 -43.95 35.71
CA PRO A 240 -22.53 -43.52 36.13
C PRO A 240 -23.37 -44.70 36.62
N ALA A 241 -23.92 -44.56 37.83
CA ALA A 241 -24.83 -45.53 38.41
C ALA A 241 -26.04 -45.75 37.49
N ARG A 242 -26.29 -47.02 37.13
CA ARG A 242 -27.45 -47.42 36.32
C ARG A 242 -28.75 -47.13 37.09
N ILE A 243 -29.40 -46.02 36.78
CA ILE A 243 -30.75 -45.73 37.27
C ILE A 243 -31.73 -46.60 36.48
N ARG A 244 -32.34 -47.57 37.17
CA ARG A 244 -33.43 -48.41 36.66
C ARG A 244 -34.63 -47.53 36.29
N SER A 245 -35.02 -47.64 35.03
CA SER A 245 -36.21 -47.04 34.45
C SER A 245 -37.51 -47.56 35.10
N ARG A 246 -38.23 -46.68 35.80
CA ARG A 246 -39.69 -46.79 36.02
C ARG A 246 -40.34 -45.63 35.26
N SER A 247 -40.69 -45.80 33.99
CA SER A 247 -42.00 -46.27 33.50
C SER A 247 -43.22 -45.52 34.09
N ARG A 248 -43.81 -44.70 33.20
CA ARG A 248 -45.25 -44.43 32.97
C ARG A 248 -45.88 -43.21 33.65
N LEU A 249 -45.78 -42.11 32.90
CA LEU A 249 -46.85 -41.17 32.59
C LEU A 249 -48.25 -41.83 32.55
N ARG A 250 -49.23 -41.20 33.23
CA ARG A 250 -50.66 -41.25 32.88
C ARG A 250 -51.12 -39.83 32.57
N PRO A 251 -51.79 -39.58 31.43
CA PRO A 251 -52.38 -38.28 31.13
C PRO A 251 -53.75 -38.13 31.83
N ARG A 252 -54.05 -36.90 32.28
CA ARG A 252 -55.36 -36.52 32.83
C ARG A 252 -56.20 -35.91 31.70
N PRO A 253 -57.48 -36.29 31.50
CA PRO A 253 -58.29 -35.88 30.37
C PRO A 253 -58.89 -34.46 30.53
N PRO A 254 -59.42 -33.86 29.44
CA PRO A 254 -59.71 -32.43 29.37
C PRO A 254 -61.16 -32.06 29.74
N GLY A 255 -61.29 -30.89 30.38
CA GLY A 255 -62.33 -29.88 30.14
C GLY A 255 -63.75 -30.10 30.67
N ARG A 256 -64.29 -29.08 31.37
CA ARG A 256 -65.50 -28.37 30.93
C ARG A 256 -65.71 -27.07 31.72
N SER A 257 -65.91 -26.00 30.97
CA SER A 257 -66.40 -24.70 31.40
C SER A 257 -67.87 -24.75 31.82
N ARG A 258 -68.21 -23.99 32.85
CA ARG A 258 -69.32 -23.00 32.86
C ARG A 258 -69.12 -22.05 34.03
#